data_AF-A0A5P9F8F6-F1
#
_entry.id   AF-A0A5P9F8F6-F1
#
_cell.length_a   1.000
_cell.length_b   1.000
_cell.length_c   1.000
_cell.angle_alpha   90.00
_cell.angle_beta   90.00
_cell.angle_gamma   90.00
#
_symmetry.space_group_name_H-M   'P 1'
#
loop_
_entity.id
_entity.type
_entity.pdbx_description
1 polymer ?
#
loop_
_entity_poly.entity_id
_entity_poly.type
_entity_poly.pdbx_seq_one_letter_code
_entity_poly.pdbx_strand_id
1 'polypeptide(L)'
;MGPRKGWLLLFVETLKLEDHAENNAVQVLHTPRLGAERQPPDDAPTVRHSMSDYIDYTSPKIRPGVPKFWRRWPIDIVVQESEFNQIGPEEGGPPPVQGEDLYEAPVAQNSFDEISSALNRPLTWRGARYVVEGVLRDLKPDQFERNFVGNSGLLSAPEFDHSGLMEEISKRAMQSPDYQGGPINKFGRYRALFERIETEVRADRCTGWVKRAYACFDAEIAEFAAMKAELEQAHAEGRTDSLARKGSVSLPLEGVLWNLDRYVGYRKSLDETLAEYPGPDPEAALTEEIGRLGRAYLTWGKRMADGAKAAMQKIESQDPQTPISALDWEELTTAFCETSAEYWVKSGEVLAKNSRSIDMEKHVRMAIREDLLDLYTHDNNAPETLPRDMLETIAASARYIEPGLPHRMGGLPDLVQSDAIDQNDQLLFQLASDRAMGWMWGDVGALYVTISEGDLRKSRFEHVEAWIEGH
;
A
#
# COMPACT_ATOMS: atom_id res chain seq x y z
N MET A 1 28.70 25.66 -5.85
CA MET A 1 27.78 26.70 -6.40
C MET A 1 27.47 26.40 -7.85
N GLY A 2 26.19 26.19 -8.18
CA GLY A 2 25.69 25.83 -9.51
C GLY A 2 25.93 26.88 -10.61
N PRO A 3 25.39 26.68 -11.83
CA PRO A 3 25.61 27.62 -12.92
C PRO A 3 25.04 28.99 -12.57
N ARG A 4 25.90 30.02 -12.56
CA ARG A 4 25.53 31.40 -12.21
C ARG A 4 24.61 32.07 -13.24
N LYS A 5 24.46 31.47 -14.42
CA LYS A 5 23.63 31.97 -15.54
C LYS A 5 23.02 30.79 -16.27
N GLY A 6 21.76 30.91 -16.65
CA GLY A 6 21.01 29.87 -17.35
C GLY A 6 20.06 29.12 -16.41
N TRP A 7 19.68 27.92 -16.82
CA TRP A 7 18.68 27.06 -16.19
C TRP A 7 19.25 25.66 -16.04
N LEU A 8 18.93 25.01 -14.92
CA LEU A 8 19.09 23.56 -14.76
C LEU A 8 17.73 22.90 -14.97
N LEU A 9 17.71 21.88 -15.82
CA LEU A 9 16.55 21.02 -16.02
C LEU A 9 16.87 19.67 -15.42
N LEU A 10 16.08 19.25 -14.43
CA LEU A 10 16.15 17.93 -13.82
C LEU A 10 15.09 17.04 -14.47
N PHE A 11 15.52 15.89 -14.99
CA PHE A 11 14.64 14.84 -15.49
C PHE A 11 14.79 13.63 -14.58
N VAL A 12 13.66 13.12 -14.09
CA VAL A 12 13.61 11.95 -13.21
C VAL A 12 12.66 10.94 -13.82
N GLU A 13 13.16 9.75 -14.14
CA GLU A 13 12.36 8.61 -14.55
C GLU A 13 11.96 7.80 -13.31
N THR A 14 10.85 8.20 -12.70
CA THR A 14 10.40 7.70 -11.40
C THR A 14 10.09 6.21 -11.38
N LEU A 15 9.87 5.56 -12.53
CA LEU A 15 9.61 4.12 -12.60
C LEU A 15 10.89 3.27 -12.64
N LYS A 16 12.04 3.90 -12.86
CA LYS A 16 13.36 3.24 -12.86
C LYS A 16 14.23 3.65 -11.68
N LEU A 17 13.82 4.68 -10.96
CA LEU A 17 14.51 5.15 -9.77
C LEU A 17 14.13 4.27 -8.58
N GLU A 18 14.98 3.31 -8.29
CA GLU A 18 14.99 2.58 -7.01
C GLU A 18 15.88 3.36 -6.02
N ASP A 19 16.58 2.67 -5.10
CA ASP A 19 17.43 3.30 -4.09
C ASP A 19 18.49 4.20 -4.73
N HIS A 20 19.20 3.72 -5.77
CA HIS A 20 20.20 4.49 -6.51
C HIS A 20 19.83 4.65 -7.99
N ALA A 21 20.13 5.82 -8.56
CA ALA A 21 19.88 6.10 -9.96
C ALA A 21 20.87 5.37 -10.87
N GLU A 22 20.46 4.21 -11.38
CA GLU A 22 21.18 3.54 -12.47
C GLU A 22 20.64 3.96 -13.85
N ASN A 23 21.42 3.69 -14.91
CA ASN A 23 20.94 3.72 -16.31
C ASN A 23 20.33 5.05 -16.78
N ASN A 24 20.81 6.18 -16.26
CA ASN A 24 20.28 7.53 -16.54
C ASN A 24 18.84 7.75 -16.05
N ALA A 25 18.41 7.09 -14.96
CA ALA A 25 17.12 7.36 -14.34
C ALA A 25 17.00 8.82 -13.85
N VAL A 26 18.13 9.50 -13.59
CA VAL A 26 18.20 10.93 -13.33
C VAL A 26 19.15 11.59 -14.33
N GLN A 27 18.73 12.72 -14.89
CA GLN A 27 19.55 13.54 -15.79
C GLN A 27 19.42 15.01 -15.43
N VAL A 28 20.55 15.72 -15.48
CA VAL A 28 20.58 17.17 -15.32
C VAL A 28 21.13 17.81 -16.60
N LEU A 29 20.39 18.78 -17.13
CA LEU A 29 20.81 19.57 -18.28
C LEU A 29 20.96 21.05 -17.89
N HIS A 30 22.11 21.65 -18.22
CA HIS A 30 22.29 23.09 -18.15
C HIS A 30 22.00 23.74 -19.50
N THR A 31 21.11 24.74 -19.52
CA THR A 31 20.80 25.53 -20.73
C THR A 31 20.87 27.03 -20.47
N PRO A 32 21.45 27.84 -21.37
CA PRO A 32 21.50 29.29 -21.20
C PRO A 32 20.13 29.97 -21.31
N ARG A 33 19.14 29.32 -21.93
CA ARG A 33 17.77 29.85 -22.10
C ARG A 33 16.77 28.73 -21.93
N LEU A 34 15.71 28.99 -21.18
CA LEU A 34 14.54 28.13 -21.15
C LEU A 34 13.84 28.29 -22.51
N GLY A 35 13.65 27.17 -23.22
CA GLY A 35 12.89 27.15 -24.47
C GLY A 35 11.40 27.36 -24.21
N ALA A 36 10.59 27.20 -25.26
CA ALA A 36 9.15 27.06 -25.06
C ALA A 36 8.86 25.84 -24.18
N GLU A 37 7.84 25.95 -23.33
CA GLU A 37 7.36 24.84 -22.52
C GLU A 37 6.97 23.66 -23.42
N ARG A 38 7.36 22.47 -22.99
CA ARG A 38 7.09 21.23 -23.71
C ARG A 38 5.93 20.51 -23.06
N GLN A 39 5.08 19.91 -23.88
CA GLN A 39 4.14 18.93 -23.38
C GLN A 39 4.91 17.73 -22.79
N PRO A 40 4.37 17.08 -21.74
CA PRO A 40 4.94 15.83 -21.28
C PRO A 40 5.01 14.79 -22.42
N PRO A 41 6.00 13.89 -22.43
CA PRO A 41 6.11 12.85 -23.44
C PRO A 41 4.84 11.99 -23.61
N ASP A 42 4.63 11.47 -24.81
CA ASP A 42 3.47 10.62 -25.15
C ASP A 42 3.46 9.30 -24.37
N ASP A 43 4.61 8.85 -23.89
CA ASP A 43 4.80 7.66 -23.06
C ASP A 43 4.85 7.95 -21.54
N ALA A 44 4.93 9.22 -21.14
CA ALA A 44 4.90 9.59 -19.72
C ALA A 44 3.56 9.16 -19.07
N PRO A 45 3.59 8.61 -17.83
CA PRO A 45 2.36 8.24 -17.14
C PRO A 45 1.47 9.46 -16.93
N THR A 46 0.14 9.27 -17.01
CA THR A 46 -0.83 10.32 -16.65
C THR A 46 -1.02 10.44 -15.15
N VAL A 47 -0.48 9.48 -14.40
CA VAL A 47 -0.53 9.37 -12.95
C VAL A 47 0.65 10.11 -12.37
N ARG A 48 0.39 10.94 -11.36
CA ARG A 48 1.32 11.97 -10.92
C ARG A 48 1.95 11.66 -9.57
N HIS A 49 1.29 10.85 -8.75
CA HIS A 49 1.75 10.49 -7.42
C HIS A 49 1.78 8.96 -7.28
N SER A 50 2.80 8.31 -7.83
CA SER A 50 2.90 6.84 -7.91
C SER A 50 2.60 6.12 -6.58
N MET A 51 3.15 6.65 -5.47
CA MET A 51 2.99 6.13 -4.10
C MET A 51 1.59 6.34 -3.50
N SER A 52 1.08 7.57 -3.51
CA SER A 52 -0.24 7.86 -2.90
C SER A 52 -1.41 7.49 -3.79
N ASP A 53 -1.22 7.45 -5.11
CA ASP A 53 -2.31 7.15 -6.03
C ASP A 53 -2.53 5.64 -6.16
N TYR A 54 -1.70 4.80 -5.52
CA TYR A 54 -1.76 3.33 -5.51
C TYR A 54 -1.88 2.75 -6.93
N ILE A 55 -1.15 3.32 -7.88
CA ILE A 55 -1.15 2.86 -9.26
C ILE A 55 0.22 2.27 -9.53
N ASP A 56 0.24 0.94 -9.57
CA ASP A 56 1.25 0.08 -10.20
C ASP A 56 2.59 0.77 -10.51
N TYR A 57 3.53 0.60 -9.58
CA TYR A 57 4.88 1.15 -9.61
C TYR A 57 5.75 0.63 -10.76
N THR A 58 5.31 -0.42 -11.44
CA THR A 58 6.16 -1.17 -12.38
C THR A 58 5.94 -0.80 -13.83
N SER A 59 4.85 -0.09 -14.15
CA SER A 59 4.54 0.26 -15.54
C SER A 59 3.85 1.62 -15.68
N PRO A 60 4.24 2.44 -16.67
CA PRO A 60 3.61 3.72 -16.91
C PRO A 60 2.15 3.48 -17.35
N LYS A 61 1.20 4.04 -16.60
CA LYS A 61 -0.21 3.99 -16.98
C LYS A 61 -0.64 5.31 -17.59
N ILE A 62 -0.94 5.26 -18.88
CA ILE A 62 -1.56 6.34 -19.64
C ILE A 62 -3.08 6.15 -19.56
N ARG A 63 -3.78 7.11 -18.97
CA ARG A 63 -5.23 7.11 -18.82
C ARG A 63 -5.88 7.98 -19.92
N PRO A 64 -6.70 7.39 -20.80
CA PRO A 64 -7.45 8.17 -21.78
C PRO A 64 -8.30 9.25 -21.11
N GLY A 65 -8.23 10.49 -21.60
CA GLY A 65 -9.00 11.63 -21.08
C GLY A 65 -8.44 12.32 -19.84
N VAL A 66 -7.35 11.82 -19.24
CA VAL A 66 -6.61 12.54 -18.20
C VAL A 66 -5.49 13.34 -18.89
N PRO A 67 -5.53 14.68 -18.85
CA PRO A 67 -4.54 15.49 -19.53
C PRO A 67 -3.16 15.30 -18.90
N LYS A 68 -2.15 15.23 -19.76
CA LYS A 68 -0.75 15.30 -19.37
C LYS A 68 -0.35 16.77 -19.33
N PHE A 69 0.02 17.28 -18.16
CA PHE A 69 0.65 18.58 -18.07
C PHE A 69 1.61 18.61 -16.89
N TRP A 70 2.61 19.49 -16.98
CA TRP A 70 3.46 19.83 -15.86
C TRP A 70 2.69 20.77 -14.95
N ARG A 71 2.49 20.40 -13.68
CA ARG A 71 1.94 21.34 -12.70
C ARG A 71 2.89 22.52 -12.60
N ARG A 72 2.34 23.72 -12.73
CA ARG A 72 3.09 24.95 -12.54
C ARG A 72 2.99 25.32 -11.08
N TRP A 73 4.00 24.94 -10.32
CA TRP A 73 4.16 25.42 -8.96
C TRP A 73 5.47 26.20 -8.85
N PRO A 74 5.50 27.35 -8.17
CA PRO A 74 6.77 27.89 -7.69
C PRO A 74 7.31 26.94 -6.63
N ILE A 75 8.26 26.09 -7.03
CA ILE A 75 9.10 25.39 -6.07
C ILE A 75 10.24 26.35 -5.76
N ASP A 76 10.20 26.91 -4.57
CA ASP A 76 11.27 27.76 -4.10
C ASP A 76 12.38 26.87 -3.52
N ILE A 77 13.53 26.94 -4.17
CA ILE A 77 14.73 26.21 -3.78
C ILE A 77 15.56 27.15 -2.93
N VAL A 78 15.79 26.79 -1.66
CA VAL A 78 16.60 27.62 -0.77
C VAL A 78 18.08 27.32 -0.98
N VAL A 79 18.88 28.37 -1.08
CA VAL A 79 20.34 28.27 -0.96
C VAL A 79 20.69 28.55 0.49
N GLN A 80 21.12 27.52 1.22
CA GLN A 80 21.61 27.65 2.59
C GLN A 80 23.13 27.54 2.59
N GLU A 81 23.81 28.61 2.98
CA GLU A 81 25.23 28.56 3.25
C GLU A 81 25.43 27.85 4.60
N SER A 82 26.19 26.76 4.59
CA SER A 82 26.60 26.07 5.81
C SER A 82 28.12 26.14 5.93
N GLU A 83 28.61 26.55 7.10
CA GLU A 83 30.03 26.46 7.42
C GLU A 83 30.37 24.98 7.70
N PHE A 84 31.00 24.33 6.71
CA PHE A 84 31.43 22.91 6.75
C PHE A 84 32.24 22.51 8.00
N ASN A 85 32.74 23.48 8.78
CA ASN A 85 33.64 23.28 9.90
C ASN A 85 32.97 23.27 11.29
N GLN A 86 31.64 23.48 11.40
CA GLN A 86 30.98 23.61 12.70
C GLN A 86 30.00 22.48 13.05
N ILE A 87 29.71 21.57 12.11
CA ILE A 87 28.73 20.51 12.32
C ILE A 87 29.45 19.25 12.78
N GLY A 88 29.29 18.90 14.06
CA GLY A 88 29.68 17.58 14.56
C GLY A 88 28.79 16.49 13.94
N PRO A 89 29.24 15.23 13.90
CA PRO A 89 28.48 14.12 13.29
C PRO A 89 27.10 13.88 13.92
N GLU A 90 26.82 14.46 15.09
CA GLU A 90 25.55 14.34 15.80
C GLU A 90 24.68 15.61 15.75
N GLU A 91 25.18 16.74 15.21
CA GLU A 91 24.50 18.04 15.24
C GLU A 91 24.24 18.61 13.83
N GLY A 92 23.41 17.90 13.07
CA GLY A 92 22.39 18.48 12.17
C GLY A 92 22.87 19.26 10.93
N GLY A 93 22.12 19.13 9.84
CA GLY A 93 22.23 20.02 8.69
C GLY A 93 22.02 21.51 9.04
N PRO A 94 22.03 22.41 8.04
CA PRO A 94 21.68 23.81 8.29
C PRO A 94 20.33 23.90 9.01
N PRO A 95 20.10 24.94 9.84
CA PRO A 95 18.86 25.06 10.60
C PRO A 95 17.66 24.99 9.64
N PRO A 96 16.57 24.32 10.05
CA PRO A 96 15.41 24.16 9.19
C PRO A 96 14.85 25.54 8.82
N VAL A 97 14.61 25.74 7.52
CA VAL A 97 13.94 26.94 7.01
C VAL A 97 12.47 26.82 7.34
N GLN A 98 11.90 27.79 8.04
CA GLN A 98 10.45 27.86 8.22
C GLN A 98 9.81 28.29 6.89
N GLY A 99 8.71 27.65 6.51
CA GLY A 99 8.02 27.99 5.27
C GLY A 99 7.56 29.46 5.26
N GLU A 100 7.11 29.99 6.40
CA GLU A 100 6.68 31.38 6.51
C GLU A 100 7.78 32.38 6.19
N ASP A 101 9.02 32.08 6.61
CA ASP A 101 10.18 32.91 6.32
C ASP A 101 10.56 32.83 4.84
N LEU A 102 10.42 31.66 4.22
CA LEU A 102 10.72 31.47 2.80
C LEU A 102 9.71 32.18 1.89
N TYR A 103 8.42 32.07 2.20
CA TYR A 103 7.33 32.57 1.36
C TYR A 103 6.87 33.98 1.72
N GLU A 104 7.35 34.55 2.83
CA GLU A 104 6.86 35.80 3.43
C GLU A 104 5.31 35.79 3.57
N ALA A 105 4.75 34.61 3.83
CA ALA A 105 3.32 34.36 3.79
C ALA A 105 2.94 33.20 4.71
N PRO A 106 1.68 33.11 5.18
CA PRO A 106 1.24 31.99 5.99
C PRO A 106 1.43 30.65 5.27
N VAL A 107 1.92 29.68 6.04
CA VAL A 107 2.00 28.27 5.66
C VAL A 107 1.03 27.49 6.54
N ALA A 108 0.40 26.46 5.97
CA ALA A 108 -0.48 25.61 6.77
C ALA A 108 0.36 24.79 7.75
N GLN A 109 -0.18 24.53 8.95
CA GLN A 109 0.49 23.67 9.92
C GLN A 109 0.60 22.22 9.44
N ASN A 110 -0.25 21.84 8.49
CA ASN A 110 -0.33 20.50 7.95
C ASN A 110 -0.40 20.54 6.43
N SER A 111 -0.03 19.42 5.81
CA SER A 111 -0.09 19.25 4.36
C SER A 111 -1.53 19.28 3.82
N PHE A 112 -1.67 19.14 2.51
CA PHE A 112 -2.95 19.06 1.78
C PHE A 112 -3.98 18.03 2.29
N ASP A 113 -3.61 17.11 3.16
CA ASP A 113 -4.51 16.06 3.66
C ASP A 113 -5.64 16.64 4.52
N GLU A 114 -5.41 17.75 5.21
CA GLU A 114 -6.45 18.41 6.00
C GLU A 114 -7.53 19.08 5.15
N ILE A 115 -7.14 19.73 4.04
CA ILE A 115 -8.11 20.36 3.13
C ILE A 115 -9.06 19.31 2.56
N SER A 116 -8.51 18.13 2.23
CA SER A 116 -9.29 17.02 1.68
C SER A 116 -10.35 16.50 2.65
N SER A 117 -10.19 16.74 3.95
CA SER A 117 -11.13 16.30 4.98
C SER A 117 -12.33 17.24 5.16
N ALA A 118 -12.22 18.50 4.69
CA ALA A 118 -13.32 19.47 4.75
C ALA A 118 -14.39 19.26 3.67
N LEU A 119 -14.05 18.51 2.62
CA LEU A 119 -14.93 18.20 1.50
C LEU A 119 -15.28 16.71 1.53
N ASN A 120 -16.56 16.38 1.34
CA ASN A 120 -17.06 15.01 1.34
C ASN A 120 -17.27 14.44 -0.07
N ARG A 121 -16.81 15.16 -1.10
CA ARG A 121 -16.98 14.79 -2.51
C ARG A 121 -15.91 15.45 -3.40
N PRO A 122 -15.53 14.81 -4.52
CA PRO A 122 -14.72 15.45 -5.54
C PRO A 122 -15.42 16.68 -6.13
N LEU A 123 -14.63 17.58 -6.70
CA LEU A 123 -15.10 18.83 -7.27
C LEU A 123 -15.54 18.65 -8.73
N THR A 124 -14.91 17.73 -9.45
CA THR A 124 -15.13 17.53 -10.88
C THR A 124 -15.54 16.09 -11.20
N TRP A 125 -16.05 15.87 -12.41
CA TRP A 125 -16.25 14.52 -12.95
C TRP A 125 -14.95 13.73 -13.09
N ARG A 126 -13.80 14.41 -13.30
CA ARG A 126 -12.47 13.77 -13.24
C ARG A 126 -12.17 13.25 -11.83
N GLY A 127 -12.41 14.04 -10.79
CA GLY A 127 -12.25 13.57 -9.40
C GLY A 127 -13.17 12.38 -9.09
N ALA A 128 -14.42 12.42 -9.55
CA ALA A 128 -15.35 11.28 -9.42
C ALA A 128 -14.81 10.00 -10.07
N ARG A 129 -14.18 10.13 -11.25
CA ARG A 129 -13.48 9.04 -11.92
C ARG A 129 -12.40 8.42 -11.04
N TYR A 130 -11.56 9.25 -10.43
CA TYR A 130 -10.49 8.77 -9.54
C TYR A 130 -11.03 7.95 -8.37
N VAL A 131 -12.15 8.37 -7.79
CA VAL A 131 -12.79 7.61 -6.71
C VAL A 131 -13.25 6.24 -7.19
N VAL A 132 -14.00 6.17 -8.28
CA VAL A 132 -14.55 4.90 -8.80
C VAL A 132 -13.43 3.96 -9.29
N GLU A 133 -12.37 4.50 -9.92
CA GLU A 133 -11.18 3.72 -10.27
C GLU A 133 -10.50 3.13 -9.02
N GLY A 134 -10.39 3.90 -7.94
CA GLY A 134 -9.87 3.45 -6.65
C GLY A 134 -10.71 2.32 -6.04
N VAL A 135 -12.04 2.46 -6.08
CA VAL A 135 -12.97 1.41 -5.62
C VAL A 135 -12.83 0.13 -6.45
N LEU A 136 -12.78 0.23 -7.78
CA LEU A 136 -12.59 -0.92 -8.67
C LEU A 136 -11.25 -1.63 -8.42
N ARG A 137 -10.19 -0.86 -8.15
CA ARG A 137 -8.88 -1.41 -7.80
C ARG A 137 -8.90 -2.14 -6.46
N ASP A 138 -9.57 -1.62 -5.45
CA ASP A 138 -9.65 -2.25 -4.13
C ASP A 138 -10.53 -3.52 -4.15
N LEU A 139 -11.60 -3.49 -4.96
CA LEU A 139 -12.45 -4.65 -5.21
C LEU A 139 -11.72 -5.74 -5.99
N LYS A 140 -10.98 -5.38 -7.05
CA LYS A 140 -10.43 -6.32 -8.05
C LYS A 140 -11.50 -7.31 -8.55
N PRO A 141 -12.57 -6.87 -9.24
CA PRO A 141 -13.73 -7.70 -9.57
C PRO A 141 -13.38 -9.08 -10.17
N ASP A 142 -12.43 -9.12 -11.11
CA ASP A 142 -12.03 -10.35 -11.80
C ASP A 142 -11.27 -11.34 -10.89
N GLN A 143 -10.79 -10.87 -9.75
CA GLN A 143 -10.07 -11.65 -8.76
C GLN A 143 -10.81 -11.71 -7.41
N PHE A 144 -12.02 -11.15 -7.31
CA PHE A 144 -12.67 -10.92 -6.02
C PHE A 144 -12.89 -12.21 -5.25
N GLU A 145 -13.47 -13.23 -5.90
CA GLU A 145 -13.69 -14.55 -5.30
C GLU A 145 -12.38 -15.24 -4.92
N ARG A 146 -11.39 -15.22 -5.84
CA ARG A 146 -10.07 -15.80 -5.58
C ARG A 146 -9.39 -15.14 -4.39
N ASN A 147 -9.44 -13.82 -4.31
CA ASN A 147 -8.85 -13.05 -3.22
C ASN A 147 -9.62 -13.25 -1.92
N PHE A 148 -10.94 -13.41 -1.97
CA PHE A 148 -11.75 -13.73 -0.80
C PHE A 148 -11.32 -15.07 -0.20
N VAL A 149 -11.32 -16.15 -0.99
CA VAL A 149 -10.93 -17.49 -0.53
C VAL A 149 -9.43 -17.54 -0.17
N GLY A 150 -8.59 -16.91 -0.99
CA GLY A 150 -7.14 -16.85 -0.77
C GLY A 150 -6.73 -16.07 0.49
N ASN A 151 -7.52 -15.08 0.91
CA ASN A 151 -7.33 -14.36 2.17
C ASN A 151 -8.16 -14.96 3.33
N SER A 152 -8.36 -16.28 3.29
CA SER A 152 -9.01 -17.06 4.35
C SER A 152 -10.51 -16.80 4.56
N GLY A 153 -11.20 -16.18 3.59
CA GLY A 153 -12.65 -16.14 3.55
C GLY A 153 -13.25 -17.52 3.31
N LEU A 154 -14.31 -17.86 4.03
CA LEU A 154 -14.90 -19.20 4.01
C LEU A 154 -16.19 -19.24 3.18
N LEU A 155 -16.29 -20.26 2.32
CA LEU A 155 -17.50 -20.61 1.54
C LEU A 155 -18.15 -21.93 2.01
N SER A 156 -17.47 -22.67 2.86
CA SER A 156 -17.85 -23.98 3.36
C SER A 156 -17.16 -24.25 4.69
N ALA A 157 -17.35 -25.46 5.22
CA ALA A 157 -16.67 -25.93 6.42
C ALA A 157 -15.14 -25.64 6.38
N PRO A 158 -14.58 -25.05 7.45
CA PRO A 158 -13.14 -24.82 7.57
C PRO A 158 -12.38 -26.14 7.73
N GLU A 159 -11.09 -26.14 7.38
CA GLU A 159 -10.17 -27.24 7.66
C GLU A 159 -9.08 -26.79 8.64
N PHE A 160 -9.00 -27.47 9.78
CA PHE A 160 -8.01 -27.25 10.85
C PHE A 160 -6.93 -28.34 10.87
N ASP A 161 -7.23 -29.51 10.32
CA ASP A 161 -6.31 -30.64 10.22
C ASP A 161 -5.67 -30.65 8.82
N HIS A 162 -4.76 -29.69 8.59
CA HIS A 162 -4.09 -29.57 7.29
C HIS A 162 -3.23 -30.79 6.96
N SER A 163 -2.54 -31.36 7.96
CA SER A 163 -1.73 -32.56 7.80
C SER A 163 -2.56 -33.76 7.35
N GLY A 164 -3.68 -34.04 8.04
CA GLY A 164 -4.57 -35.14 7.69
C GLY A 164 -5.29 -34.92 6.36
N LEU A 165 -5.63 -33.66 6.01
CA LEU A 165 -6.13 -33.33 4.68
C LEU A 165 -5.09 -33.68 3.59
N MET A 166 -3.85 -33.24 3.75
CA MET A 166 -2.78 -33.46 2.77
C MET A 166 -2.39 -34.94 2.64
N GLU A 167 -2.43 -35.69 3.74
CA GLU A 167 -2.23 -37.15 3.73
C GLU A 167 -3.31 -37.85 2.89
N GLU A 168 -4.59 -37.52 3.11
CA GLU A 168 -5.70 -38.12 2.38
C GLU A 168 -5.69 -37.73 0.89
N ILE A 169 -5.39 -36.47 0.58
CA ILE A 169 -5.21 -36.02 -0.81
C ILE A 169 -4.08 -36.81 -1.48
N SER A 170 -2.93 -36.95 -0.82
CA SER A 170 -1.78 -37.67 -1.35
C SER A 170 -2.10 -39.15 -1.59
N LYS A 171 -2.79 -39.77 -0.63
CA LYS A 171 -3.22 -41.17 -0.72
C LYS A 171 -4.18 -41.38 -1.90
N ARG A 172 -5.20 -40.54 -2.06
CA ARG A 172 -6.13 -40.62 -3.19
C ARG A 172 -5.46 -40.33 -4.52
N ALA A 173 -4.51 -39.38 -4.55
CA ALA A 173 -3.73 -39.09 -5.75
C ALA A 173 -2.91 -40.29 -6.19
N MET A 174 -2.23 -40.98 -5.26
CA MET A 174 -1.47 -42.19 -5.56
C MET A 174 -2.34 -43.37 -6.03
N GLN A 175 -3.62 -43.39 -5.64
CA GLN A 175 -4.59 -44.41 -6.06
C GLN A 175 -5.29 -44.06 -7.39
N SER A 176 -5.17 -42.83 -7.87
CA SER A 176 -5.81 -42.38 -9.11
C SER A 176 -5.16 -43.06 -10.32
N PRO A 177 -5.95 -43.57 -11.30
CA PRO A 177 -5.40 -44.10 -12.55
C PRO A 177 -4.68 -43.03 -13.38
N ASP A 178 -4.99 -41.74 -13.16
CA ASP A 178 -4.34 -40.60 -13.82
C ASP A 178 -2.93 -40.33 -13.26
N TYR A 179 -2.56 -40.97 -12.14
CA TYR A 179 -1.25 -40.83 -11.53
C TYR A 179 -0.25 -41.80 -12.13
N GLN A 180 0.66 -41.29 -12.96
CA GLN A 180 1.63 -42.08 -13.72
C GLN A 180 2.92 -42.41 -12.94
N GLY A 181 2.93 -42.19 -11.62
CA GLY A 181 4.13 -42.31 -10.80
C GLY A 181 5.12 -41.16 -11.00
N GLY A 182 5.91 -40.87 -9.96
CA GLY A 182 6.93 -39.81 -9.95
C GLY A 182 6.93 -39.00 -8.66
N PRO A 183 7.97 -38.20 -8.41
CA PRO A 183 8.01 -37.35 -7.23
C PRO A 183 6.92 -36.27 -7.30
N ILE A 184 6.19 -36.10 -6.19
CA ILE A 184 5.07 -35.16 -6.02
C ILE A 184 5.47 -33.72 -6.34
N ASN A 185 6.76 -33.38 -6.23
CA ASN A 185 7.28 -32.06 -6.54
C ASN A 185 7.15 -31.61 -8.02
N LYS A 186 6.73 -32.50 -8.94
CA LYS A 186 6.36 -32.12 -10.32
C LYS A 186 4.91 -31.59 -10.42
N PHE A 187 4.55 -30.69 -9.51
CA PHE A 187 3.19 -30.15 -9.34
C PHE A 187 2.55 -29.68 -10.65
N GLY A 188 3.32 -29.12 -11.59
CA GLY A 188 2.77 -28.67 -12.88
C GLY A 188 2.07 -29.77 -13.71
N ARG A 189 2.50 -31.03 -13.63
CA ARG A 189 1.89 -32.13 -14.39
C ARG A 189 0.62 -32.70 -13.76
N TYR A 190 0.51 -32.61 -12.44
CA TYR A 190 -0.60 -33.20 -11.68
C TYR A 190 -1.52 -32.16 -11.03
N ARG A 191 -1.30 -30.85 -11.28
CA ARG A 191 -2.06 -29.76 -10.63
C ARG A 191 -3.56 -29.97 -10.72
N ALA A 192 -4.08 -30.23 -11.93
CA ALA A 192 -5.51 -30.45 -12.13
C ALA A 192 -6.04 -31.70 -11.39
N LEU A 193 -5.22 -32.76 -11.29
CA LEU A 193 -5.56 -33.96 -10.52
C LEU A 193 -5.65 -33.65 -9.02
N PHE A 194 -4.66 -32.93 -8.48
CA PHE A 194 -4.65 -32.53 -7.07
C PHE A 194 -5.79 -31.57 -6.74
N GLU A 195 -6.07 -30.57 -7.58
CA GLU A 195 -7.20 -29.64 -7.37
C GLU A 195 -8.55 -30.37 -7.38
N ARG A 196 -8.73 -31.35 -8.27
CA ARG A 196 -9.93 -32.22 -8.29
C ARG A 196 -10.05 -33.04 -7.01
N ILE A 197 -8.99 -33.76 -6.62
CA ILE A 197 -8.99 -34.61 -5.42
C ILE A 197 -9.15 -33.78 -4.15
N GLU A 198 -8.50 -32.62 -4.05
CA GLU A 198 -8.68 -31.70 -2.92
C GLU A 198 -10.15 -31.28 -2.79
N THR A 199 -10.80 -30.94 -3.90
CA THR A 199 -12.23 -30.60 -3.92
C THR A 199 -13.09 -31.76 -3.42
N GLU A 200 -12.84 -32.98 -3.88
CA GLU A 200 -13.55 -34.19 -3.43
C GLU A 200 -13.32 -34.48 -1.94
N VAL A 201 -12.07 -34.44 -1.47
CA VAL A 201 -11.73 -34.70 -0.06
C VAL A 201 -12.35 -33.64 0.85
N ARG A 202 -12.33 -32.36 0.46
CA ARG A 202 -12.99 -31.29 1.22
C ARG A 202 -14.51 -31.45 1.26
N ALA A 203 -15.11 -31.91 0.16
CA ALA A 203 -16.54 -32.23 0.14
C ALA A 203 -16.87 -33.40 1.08
N ASP A 204 -16.07 -34.47 1.09
CA ASP A 204 -16.26 -35.60 2.00
C ASP A 204 -16.04 -35.19 3.47
N ARG A 205 -15.12 -34.26 3.71
CA ARG A 205 -14.77 -33.71 5.02
C ARG A 205 -15.63 -32.51 5.43
N CYS A 206 -16.71 -32.18 4.70
CA CYS A 206 -17.54 -31.03 5.07
C CYS A 206 -18.29 -31.21 6.41
N THR A 207 -18.34 -32.43 6.95
CA THR A 207 -18.91 -32.77 8.26
C THR A 207 -17.86 -33.41 9.17
N GLY A 208 -18.14 -33.40 10.48
CA GLY A 208 -17.22 -33.81 11.54
C GLY A 208 -15.97 -32.93 11.66
N TRP A 209 -15.97 -31.72 11.10
CA TRP A 209 -14.78 -30.86 11.10
C TRP A 209 -14.48 -30.30 12.49
N VAL A 210 -15.50 -30.07 13.33
CA VAL A 210 -15.31 -29.62 14.72
C VAL A 210 -14.57 -30.69 15.50
N LYS A 211 -15.00 -31.96 15.36
CA LYS A 211 -14.34 -33.09 16.02
C LYS A 211 -12.87 -33.21 15.60
N ARG A 212 -12.57 -33.01 14.31
CA ARG A 212 -11.18 -33.04 13.81
C ARG A 212 -10.37 -31.85 14.31
N ALA A 213 -10.97 -30.65 14.37
CA ALA A 213 -10.34 -29.47 14.94
C ALA A 213 -9.95 -29.70 16.40
N TYR A 214 -10.88 -30.21 17.23
CA TYR A 214 -10.56 -30.56 18.62
C TYR A 214 -9.47 -31.62 18.72
N ALA A 215 -9.53 -32.69 17.92
CA ALA A 215 -8.48 -33.70 17.93
C ALA A 215 -7.10 -33.12 17.58
N CYS A 216 -7.05 -32.19 16.62
CA CYS A 216 -5.83 -31.47 16.25
C CYS A 216 -5.33 -30.60 17.42
N PHE A 217 -6.20 -29.75 17.99
CA PHE A 217 -5.83 -28.87 19.08
C PHE A 217 -5.43 -29.62 20.35
N ASP A 218 -6.17 -30.66 20.73
CA ASP A 218 -5.89 -31.45 21.92
C ASP A 218 -4.57 -32.22 21.78
N ALA A 219 -4.23 -32.70 20.57
CA ALA A 219 -2.94 -33.33 20.29
C ALA A 219 -1.78 -32.32 20.40
N GLU A 220 -1.93 -31.13 19.83
CA GLU A 220 -0.94 -30.04 19.92
C GLU A 220 -0.75 -29.56 21.37
N ILE A 221 -1.83 -29.39 22.13
CA ILE A 221 -1.80 -29.04 23.55
C ILE A 221 -1.03 -30.11 24.34
N ALA A 222 -1.34 -31.39 24.11
CA ALA A 222 -0.66 -32.49 24.81
C ALA A 222 0.84 -32.54 24.49
N GLU A 223 1.21 -32.36 23.22
CA GLU A 223 2.61 -32.33 22.78
C GLU A 223 3.37 -31.17 23.42
N PHE A 224 2.86 -29.94 23.36
CA PHE A 224 3.51 -28.78 23.96
C PHE A 224 3.54 -28.85 25.50
N ALA A 225 2.53 -29.44 26.13
CA ALA A 225 2.54 -29.70 27.57
C ALA A 225 3.65 -30.69 27.97
N ALA A 226 3.89 -31.73 27.17
CA ALA A 226 5.01 -32.66 27.39
C ALA A 226 6.36 -31.96 27.22
N MET A 227 6.54 -31.18 26.15
CA MET A 227 7.76 -30.38 25.93
C MET A 227 8.02 -29.39 27.07
N LYS A 228 6.96 -28.75 27.59
CA LYS A 228 7.05 -27.86 28.76
C LYS A 228 7.60 -28.61 29.97
N ALA A 229 7.05 -29.79 30.27
CA ALA A 229 7.49 -30.60 31.40
C ALA A 229 8.96 -31.04 31.28
N GLU A 230 9.40 -31.43 30.07
CA GLU A 230 10.80 -31.78 29.79
C GLU A 230 11.75 -30.59 30.02
N LEU A 231 11.38 -29.39 29.56
CA LEU A 231 12.21 -28.19 29.72
C LEU A 231 12.24 -27.70 31.17
N GLU A 232 11.11 -27.74 31.86
CA GLU A 232 11.05 -27.40 33.30
C GLU A 232 11.92 -28.36 34.12
N GLN A 233 11.91 -29.66 33.79
CA GLN A 233 12.81 -30.63 34.42
C GLN A 233 14.27 -30.30 34.11
N ALA A 234 14.63 -30.03 32.85
CA ALA A 234 15.99 -29.69 32.48
C ALA A 234 16.49 -28.41 33.18
N HIS A 235 15.62 -27.41 33.34
CA HIS A 235 15.93 -26.18 34.08
C HIS A 235 16.14 -26.47 35.58
N ALA A 236 15.33 -27.34 36.18
CA ALA A 236 15.50 -27.77 37.57
C ALA A 236 16.84 -28.51 37.79
N GLU A 237 17.35 -29.18 36.76
CA GLU A 237 18.67 -29.83 36.73
C GLU A 237 19.83 -28.86 36.40
N GLY A 238 19.56 -27.56 36.25
CA GLY A 238 20.56 -26.53 35.95
C GLY A 238 20.91 -26.38 34.46
N ARG A 239 20.16 -27.01 33.55
CA ARG A 239 20.37 -26.95 32.10
C ARG A 239 19.47 -25.88 31.46
N THR A 240 19.75 -24.60 31.73
CA THR A 240 18.93 -23.45 31.30
C THR A 240 18.90 -23.19 29.79
N ASP A 241 19.89 -23.70 29.05
CA ASP A 241 19.98 -23.54 27.59
C ASP A 241 19.32 -24.71 26.83
N SER A 242 18.55 -25.54 27.53
CA SER A 242 17.86 -26.67 26.91
C SER A 242 16.77 -26.18 25.97
N LEU A 243 16.61 -26.87 24.84
CA LEU A 243 15.59 -26.58 23.83
C LEU A 243 14.75 -27.83 23.57
N ALA A 244 13.43 -27.67 23.46
CA ALA A 244 12.54 -28.73 23.02
C ALA A 244 12.58 -28.82 21.50
N ARG A 245 12.42 -30.01 20.93
CA ARG A 245 12.43 -30.21 19.48
C ARG A 245 11.06 -30.63 18.97
N LYS A 246 10.54 -29.88 17.99
CA LYS A 246 9.35 -30.25 17.21
C LYS A 246 9.73 -30.29 15.72
N GLY A 247 9.86 -31.50 15.18
CA GLY A 247 10.41 -31.69 13.83
C GLY A 247 11.83 -31.13 13.72
N SER A 248 12.05 -30.16 12.83
CA SER A 248 13.32 -29.45 12.65
C SER A 248 13.47 -28.19 13.51
N VAL A 249 12.42 -27.78 14.23
CA VAL A 249 12.42 -26.54 15.01
C VAL A 249 12.84 -26.83 16.45
N SER A 250 13.77 -26.03 16.97
CA SER A 250 14.15 -26.04 18.39
C SER A 250 13.52 -24.82 19.07
N LEU A 251 12.79 -25.04 20.16
CA LEU A 251 12.04 -24.01 20.86
C LEU A 251 12.55 -23.84 22.30
N PRO A 252 12.78 -22.59 22.76
CA PRO A 252 13.00 -22.32 24.18
C PRO A 252 11.68 -22.46 24.95
N LEU A 253 11.76 -22.51 26.28
CA LEU A 253 10.59 -22.65 27.16
C LEU A 253 9.51 -21.59 26.88
N GLU A 254 9.90 -20.33 26.66
CA GLU A 254 8.96 -19.26 26.30
C GLU A 254 8.21 -19.55 24.99
N GLY A 255 8.92 -20.04 23.97
CA GLY A 255 8.30 -20.45 22.71
C GLY A 255 7.33 -21.62 22.87
N VAL A 256 7.64 -22.58 23.75
CA VAL A 256 6.74 -23.70 24.08
C VAL A 256 5.49 -23.19 24.81
N LEU A 257 5.63 -22.31 25.80
CA LEU A 257 4.52 -21.71 26.53
C LEU A 257 3.60 -20.90 25.62
N TRP A 258 4.18 -20.05 24.76
CA TRP A 258 3.42 -19.28 23.78
C TRP A 258 2.58 -20.17 22.86
N ASN A 259 3.15 -21.29 22.38
CA ASN A 259 2.42 -22.24 21.54
C ASN A 259 1.31 -22.97 22.32
N LEU A 260 1.59 -23.41 23.55
CA LEU A 260 0.60 -24.06 24.40
C LEU A 260 -0.61 -23.14 24.66
N ASP A 261 -0.35 -21.91 25.11
CA ASP A 261 -1.40 -20.91 25.37
C ASP A 261 -2.18 -20.59 24.10
N ARG A 262 -1.50 -20.50 22.95
CA ARG A 262 -2.12 -20.28 21.64
C ARG A 262 -3.11 -21.39 21.27
N TYR A 263 -2.76 -22.67 21.39
CA TYR A 263 -3.67 -23.77 21.06
C TYR A 263 -4.80 -23.95 22.07
N VAL A 264 -4.54 -23.72 23.36
CA VAL A 264 -5.60 -23.63 24.37
C VAL A 264 -6.58 -22.50 24.02
N GLY A 265 -6.07 -21.35 23.58
CA GLY A 265 -6.86 -20.23 23.08
C GLY A 265 -7.69 -20.56 21.85
N TYR A 266 -7.12 -21.24 20.86
CA TYR A 266 -7.84 -21.70 19.66
C TYR A 266 -8.99 -22.64 20.01
N ARG A 267 -8.73 -23.63 20.87
CA ARG A 267 -9.76 -24.56 21.34
C ARG A 267 -10.91 -23.82 22.02
N LYS A 268 -10.59 -22.93 22.97
CA LYS A 268 -11.56 -22.12 23.69
C LYS A 268 -12.38 -21.23 22.74
N SER A 269 -11.74 -20.58 21.77
CA SER A 269 -12.41 -19.74 20.79
C SER A 269 -13.41 -20.52 19.92
N LEU A 270 -13.07 -21.77 19.57
CA LEU A 270 -14.02 -22.65 18.87
C LEU A 270 -15.20 -23.05 19.77
N ASP A 271 -14.97 -23.34 21.05
CA ASP A 271 -16.04 -23.59 22.02
C ASP A 271 -17.01 -22.39 22.12
N GLU A 272 -16.46 -21.18 22.25
CA GLU A 272 -17.23 -19.92 22.31
C GLU A 272 -18.03 -19.69 21.03
N THR A 273 -17.42 -19.93 19.86
CA THR A 273 -18.09 -19.82 18.56
C THR A 273 -19.26 -20.81 18.48
N LEU A 274 -19.07 -22.07 18.85
CA LEU A 274 -20.12 -23.09 18.79
C LEU A 274 -21.23 -22.85 19.81
N ALA A 275 -20.95 -22.17 20.93
CA ALA A 275 -21.96 -21.80 21.91
C ALA A 275 -23.00 -20.81 21.34
N GLU A 276 -22.67 -20.06 20.29
CA GLU A 276 -23.61 -19.18 19.57
C GLU A 276 -24.65 -19.95 18.73
N TYR A 277 -24.47 -21.27 18.54
CA TYR A 277 -25.32 -22.14 17.72
C TYR A 277 -26.05 -23.18 18.57
N PRO A 278 -27.00 -22.79 19.44
CA PRO A 278 -27.73 -23.74 20.27
C PRO A 278 -28.62 -24.63 19.39
N GLY A 279 -28.37 -25.93 19.39
CA GLY A 279 -29.14 -26.88 18.60
C GLY A 279 -28.64 -28.32 18.73
N PRO A 280 -29.35 -29.29 18.13
CA PRO A 280 -28.94 -30.69 18.13
C PRO A 280 -27.68 -30.94 17.28
N ASP A 281 -27.35 -30.04 16.36
CA ASP A 281 -26.17 -30.09 15.50
C ASP A 281 -25.57 -28.67 15.28
N PRO A 282 -24.79 -28.15 16.24
CA PRO A 282 -24.18 -26.82 16.13
C PRO A 282 -23.20 -26.71 14.95
N GLU A 283 -22.53 -27.82 14.58
CA GLU A 283 -21.58 -27.85 13.47
C GLU A 283 -22.29 -27.61 12.13
N ALA A 284 -23.40 -28.32 11.89
CA ALA A 284 -24.18 -28.14 10.66
C ALA A 284 -24.74 -26.71 10.55
N ALA A 285 -25.25 -26.15 11.65
CA ALA A 285 -25.78 -24.79 11.68
C ALA A 285 -24.71 -23.73 11.37
N LEU A 286 -23.54 -23.83 12.00
CA LEU A 286 -22.40 -22.95 11.71
C LEU A 286 -21.92 -23.11 10.26
N THR A 287 -21.83 -24.33 9.75
CA THR A 287 -21.40 -24.60 8.36
C THR A 287 -22.38 -24.01 7.35
N GLU A 288 -23.68 -24.12 7.60
CA GLU A 288 -24.72 -23.49 6.78
C GLU A 288 -24.58 -21.97 6.79
N GLU A 289 -24.37 -21.36 7.96
CA GLU A 289 -24.17 -19.91 8.07
C GLU A 289 -22.91 -19.44 7.34
N ILE A 290 -21.78 -20.15 7.51
CA ILE A 290 -20.53 -19.87 6.78
C ILE A 290 -20.81 -19.84 5.28
N GLY A 291 -21.44 -20.88 4.74
CA GLY A 291 -21.75 -20.93 3.31
C GLY A 291 -22.73 -19.84 2.87
N ARG A 292 -23.76 -19.55 3.67
CA ARG A 292 -24.76 -18.52 3.38
C ARG A 292 -24.12 -17.13 3.34
N LEU A 293 -23.35 -16.77 4.38
CA LEU A 293 -22.68 -15.47 4.47
C LEU A 293 -21.58 -15.33 3.43
N GLY A 294 -20.77 -16.37 3.19
CA GLY A 294 -19.76 -16.37 2.13
C GLY A 294 -20.36 -16.12 0.74
N ARG A 295 -21.44 -16.80 0.36
CA ARG A 295 -22.15 -16.54 -0.91
C ARG A 295 -22.80 -15.16 -0.97
N ALA A 296 -23.35 -14.69 0.16
CA ALA A 296 -23.90 -13.34 0.25
C ALA A 296 -22.79 -12.28 0.04
N TYR A 297 -21.60 -12.49 0.61
CA TYR A 297 -20.44 -11.63 0.43
C TYR A 297 -19.93 -11.61 -1.01
N LEU A 298 -19.86 -12.77 -1.69
CA LEU A 298 -19.54 -12.81 -3.13
C LEU A 298 -20.58 -12.08 -3.99
N THR A 299 -21.87 -12.24 -3.66
CA THR A 299 -22.96 -11.53 -4.33
C THR A 299 -22.87 -10.02 -4.10
N TRP A 300 -22.55 -9.61 -2.88
CA TRP A 300 -22.27 -8.22 -2.53
C TRP A 300 -21.09 -7.66 -3.36
N GLY A 301 -19.96 -8.37 -3.41
CA GLY A 301 -18.78 -7.94 -4.17
C GLY A 301 -19.07 -7.77 -5.66
N LYS A 302 -19.82 -8.71 -6.26
CA LYS A 302 -20.30 -8.59 -7.65
C LYS A 302 -21.19 -7.36 -7.84
N ARG A 303 -22.16 -7.15 -6.95
CA ARG A 303 -23.04 -5.97 -7.00
C ARG A 303 -22.25 -4.66 -6.89
N MET A 304 -21.24 -4.59 -6.01
CA MET A 304 -20.36 -3.42 -5.89
C MET A 304 -19.56 -3.19 -7.18
N ALA A 305 -19.04 -4.26 -7.79
CA ALA A 305 -18.33 -4.16 -9.06
C ALA A 305 -19.23 -3.69 -10.20
N ASP A 306 -20.45 -4.20 -10.29
CA ASP A 306 -21.44 -3.79 -11.30
C ASP A 306 -21.87 -2.33 -11.08
N GLY A 307 -22.08 -1.91 -9.83
CA GLY A 307 -22.34 -0.51 -9.46
C GLY A 307 -21.19 0.43 -9.85
N ALA A 308 -19.95 0.04 -9.59
CA ALA A 308 -18.77 0.80 -9.99
C ALA A 308 -18.59 0.88 -11.51
N LYS A 309 -18.92 -0.17 -12.26
CA LYS A 309 -18.93 -0.13 -13.74
C LYS A 309 -20.00 0.82 -14.27
N ALA A 310 -21.21 0.79 -13.71
CA ALA A 310 -22.29 1.70 -14.09
C ALA A 310 -21.94 3.16 -13.77
N ALA A 311 -21.37 3.41 -12.58
CA ALA A 311 -20.85 4.72 -12.20
C ALA A 311 -19.78 5.21 -13.19
N MET A 312 -18.85 4.33 -13.58
CA MET A 312 -17.81 4.66 -14.57
C MET A 312 -18.42 5.05 -15.93
N GLN A 313 -19.40 4.29 -16.43
CA GLN A 313 -20.09 4.62 -17.68
C GLN A 313 -20.79 5.98 -17.62
N LYS A 314 -21.42 6.32 -16.48
CA LYS A 314 -22.00 7.65 -16.27
C LYS A 314 -20.91 8.71 -16.34
N ILE A 315 -19.81 8.54 -15.61
CA ILE A 315 -18.68 9.48 -15.57
C ILE A 315 -18.06 9.69 -16.96
N GLU A 316 -17.85 8.63 -17.74
CA GLU A 316 -17.26 8.69 -19.09
C GLU A 316 -18.13 9.46 -20.10
N SER A 317 -19.42 9.63 -19.82
CA SER A 317 -20.33 10.44 -20.65
C SER A 317 -20.27 11.94 -20.35
N GLN A 318 -19.57 12.35 -19.30
CA GLN A 318 -19.50 13.73 -18.82
C GLN A 318 -18.20 14.40 -19.26
N ASP A 319 -18.20 15.73 -19.36
CA ASP A 319 -16.96 16.49 -19.51
C ASP A 319 -16.15 16.40 -18.21
N PRO A 320 -14.91 15.86 -18.23
CA PRO A 320 -14.07 15.73 -17.04
C PRO A 320 -13.79 17.04 -16.30
N GLN A 321 -13.95 18.21 -16.95
CA GLN A 321 -13.70 19.53 -16.32
C GLN A 321 -14.95 20.21 -15.78
N THR A 322 -16.13 19.67 -16.05
CA THR A 322 -17.35 20.22 -15.47
C THR A 322 -17.43 19.87 -13.98
N PRO A 323 -17.85 20.82 -13.11
CA PRO A 323 -18.11 20.52 -11.71
C PRO A 323 -19.17 19.43 -11.55
N ILE A 324 -18.92 18.46 -10.68
CA ILE A 324 -19.94 17.47 -10.32
C ILE A 324 -20.94 18.09 -9.34
N SER A 325 -22.23 17.79 -9.46
CA SER A 325 -23.25 18.26 -8.51
C SER A 325 -23.30 17.37 -7.26
N ALA A 326 -23.84 17.86 -6.14
CA ALA A 326 -24.04 17.04 -4.95
C ALA A 326 -25.01 15.88 -5.21
N LEU A 327 -26.06 16.12 -6.01
CA LEU A 327 -27.04 15.11 -6.40
C LEU A 327 -26.40 14.00 -7.26
N ASP A 328 -25.58 14.39 -8.24
CA ASP A 328 -24.86 13.42 -9.07
C ASP A 328 -23.89 12.59 -8.25
N TRP A 329 -23.20 13.21 -7.30
CA TRP A 329 -22.29 12.51 -6.39
C TRP A 329 -23.04 11.51 -5.50
N GLU A 330 -24.16 11.92 -4.91
CA GLU A 330 -25.03 11.03 -4.14
C GLU A 330 -25.52 9.86 -4.98
N GLU A 331 -25.98 10.10 -6.22
CA GLU A 331 -26.42 9.05 -7.14
C GLU A 331 -25.29 8.06 -7.47
N LEU A 332 -24.08 8.55 -7.75
CA LEU A 332 -22.91 7.69 -8.01
C LEU A 332 -22.54 6.83 -6.80
N THR A 333 -22.68 7.40 -5.59
CA THR A 333 -22.19 6.78 -4.36
C THR A 333 -23.23 5.97 -3.60
N THR A 334 -24.51 6.12 -3.91
CA THR A 334 -25.61 5.35 -3.30
C THR A 334 -25.36 3.84 -3.38
N ALA A 335 -24.73 3.37 -4.46
CA ALA A 335 -24.38 1.95 -4.60
C ALA A 335 -23.35 1.46 -3.56
N PHE A 336 -22.53 2.35 -2.99
CA PHE A 336 -21.40 2.02 -2.11
C PHE A 336 -21.66 2.33 -0.62
N CYS A 337 -22.40 3.40 -0.32
CA CYS A 337 -22.45 3.99 1.02
C CYS A 337 -23.21 3.16 2.09
N GLU A 338 -24.11 2.26 1.70
CA GLU A 338 -25.03 1.61 2.65
C GLU A 338 -24.97 0.09 2.66
N THR A 339 -23.95 -0.49 2.02
CA THR A 339 -23.87 -1.96 1.94
C THR A 339 -22.58 -2.49 2.56
N SER A 340 -22.71 -3.03 3.76
CA SER A 340 -21.73 -3.97 4.31
C SER A 340 -22.16 -5.41 4.03
N ALA A 341 -21.21 -6.32 4.00
CA ALA A 341 -21.48 -7.74 3.98
C ALA A 341 -20.67 -8.44 5.07
N GLU A 342 -21.35 -9.28 5.84
CA GLU A 342 -20.73 -10.14 6.83
C GLU A 342 -20.28 -11.45 6.17
N TYR A 343 -19.17 -11.99 6.67
CA TYR A 343 -18.63 -13.27 6.24
C TYR A 343 -17.77 -13.88 7.34
N TRP A 344 -17.54 -15.18 7.24
CA TRP A 344 -16.63 -15.88 8.12
C TRP A 344 -15.22 -15.92 7.54
N VAL A 345 -14.23 -15.67 8.39
CA VAL A 345 -12.81 -15.85 8.08
C VAL A 345 -12.17 -16.84 9.03
N LYS A 346 -11.12 -17.52 8.55
CA LYS A 346 -10.20 -18.29 9.37
C LYS A 346 -8.86 -17.55 9.50
N SER A 347 -8.63 -16.85 10.61
CA SER A 347 -7.35 -16.18 10.86
C SER A 347 -6.46 -17.08 11.74
N GLY A 348 -5.50 -17.77 11.12
CA GLY A 348 -4.79 -18.87 11.80
C GLY A 348 -5.74 -20.04 12.05
N GLU A 349 -5.96 -20.39 13.32
CA GLU A 349 -6.93 -21.42 13.74
C GLU A 349 -8.13 -20.82 14.50
N VAL A 350 -8.36 -19.51 14.36
CA VAL A 350 -9.53 -18.82 14.93
C VAL A 350 -10.54 -18.55 13.83
N LEU A 351 -11.82 -18.85 14.12
CA LEU A 351 -12.94 -18.41 13.31
C LEU A 351 -13.43 -17.07 13.82
N ALA A 352 -13.62 -16.13 12.90
CA ALA A 352 -14.19 -14.84 13.23
C ALA A 352 -15.20 -14.43 12.17
N LYS A 353 -16.29 -13.80 12.62
CA LYS A 353 -17.20 -13.07 11.74
C LYS A 353 -16.59 -11.70 11.47
N ASN A 354 -16.43 -11.36 10.21
CA ASN A 354 -15.92 -10.08 9.77
C ASN A 354 -17.02 -9.34 8.98
N SER A 355 -16.97 -8.02 8.99
CA SER A 355 -17.87 -7.16 8.23
C SER A 355 -17.04 -6.24 7.36
N ARG A 356 -17.38 -6.14 6.08
CA ARG A 356 -16.68 -5.27 5.15
C ARG A 356 -17.66 -4.37 4.42
N SER A 357 -17.31 -3.09 4.37
CA SER A 357 -17.91 -2.07 3.53
C SER A 357 -16.90 -1.58 2.49
N ILE A 358 -17.37 -0.80 1.53
CA ILE A 358 -16.49 -0.04 0.65
C ILE A 358 -16.09 1.24 1.37
N ASP A 359 -14.83 1.32 1.78
CA ASP A 359 -14.25 2.57 2.23
C ASP A 359 -13.82 3.41 1.03
N MET A 360 -14.60 4.45 0.74
CA MET A 360 -14.28 5.42 -0.30
C MET A 360 -13.49 6.61 0.22
N GLU A 361 -13.38 6.80 1.54
CA GLU A 361 -12.91 8.04 2.14
C GLU A 361 -11.51 8.41 1.65
N LYS A 362 -10.59 7.44 1.69
CA LYS A 362 -9.22 7.63 1.18
C LYS A 362 -9.18 8.01 -0.31
N HIS A 363 -10.09 7.46 -1.12
CA HIS A 363 -10.14 7.75 -2.56
C HIS A 363 -10.77 9.13 -2.82
N VAL A 364 -11.78 9.51 -2.03
CA VAL A 364 -12.40 10.83 -2.08
C VAL A 364 -11.39 11.91 -1.70
N ARG A 365 -10.65 11.72 -0.60
CA ARG A 365 -9.59 12.64 -0.16
C ARG A 365 -8.53 12.84 -1.23
N MET A 366 -8.04 11.74 -1.81
CA MET A 366 -7.09 11.78 -2.91
C MET A 366 -7.66 12.52 -4.13
N ALA A 367 -8.90 12.22 -4.54
CA ALA A 367 -9.54 12.89 -5.66
C ALA A 367 -9.73 14.40 -5.45
N ILE A 368 -10.11 14.82 -4.23
CA ILE A 368 -10.23 16.23 -3.85
C ILE A 368 -8.88 16.93 -3.95
N ARG A 369 -7.83 16.32 -3.39
CA ARG A 369 -6.46 16.86 -3.47
C ARG A 369 -6.07 17.10 -4.94
N GLU A 370 -6.23 16.09 -5.79
CA GLU A 370 -5.88 16.20 -7.21
C GLU A 370 -6.72 17.24 -7.95
N ASP A 371 -8.03 17.31 -7.68
CA ASP A 371 -8.92 18.34 -8.25
C ASP A 371 -8.47 19.76 -7.84
N LEU A 372 -8.20 19.97 -6.55
CA LEU A 372 -7.77 21.28 -6.02
C LEU A 372 -6.43 21.71 -6.62
N LEU A 373 -5.47 20.79 -6.69
CA LEU A 373 -4.15 21.05 -7.27
C LEU A 373 -4.26 21.34 -8.77
N ASP A 374 -5.06 20.58 -9.51
CA ASP A 374 -5.29 20.82 -10.93
C ASP A 374 -5.98 22.17 -11.16
N LEU A 375 -7.05 22.47 -10.41
CA LEU A 375 -7.74 23.76 -10.51
C LEU A 375 -6.79 24.91 -10.21
N TYR A 376 -5.99 24.83 -9.16
CA TYR A 376 -5.05 25.88 -8.78
C TYR A 376 -3.92 26.07 -9.82
N THR A 377 -3.43 24.98 -10.42
CA THR A 377 -2.23 25.04 -11.29
C THR A 377 -2.53 25.21 -12.78
N HIS A 378 -3.73 24.87 -13.24
CA HIS A 378 -4.03 24.79 -14.68
C HIS A 378 -4.47 26.12 -15.29
N ASP A 379 -5.06 27.05 -14.53
CA ASP A 379 -5.62 28.28 -15.11
C ASP A 379 -5.55 29.49 -14.16
N ASN A 380 -5.18 30.66 -14.70
CA ASN A 380 -5.26 31.94 -13.96
C ASN A 380 -6.72 32.31 -13.59
N ASN A 381 -7.71 31.56 -14.10
CA ASN A 381 -9.14 31.72 -13.84
C ASN A 381 -9.71 30.77 -12.76
N ALA A 382 -8.89 29.91 -12.16
CA ALA A 382 -9.23 29.17 -10.94
C ALA A 382 -9.94 30.00 -9.83
N PRO A 383 -9.67 31.32 -9.68
CA PRO A 383 -10.31 32.15 -8.67
C PRO A 383 -11.83 32.29 -8.79
N GLU A 384 -12.44 31.97 -9.94
CA GLU A 384 -13.88 32.17 -10.13
C GLU A 384 -14.75 31.00 -9.63
N THR A 385 -14.19 29.79 -9.51
CA THR A 385 -14.96 28.58 -9.17
C THR A 385 -14.79 28.13 -7.72
N LEU A 386 -13.70 28.53 -7.06
CA LEU A 386 -13.42 28.19 -5.66
C LEU A 386 -13.69 29.37 -4.72
N PRO A 387 -14.28 29.13 -3.54
CA PRO A 387 -14.36 30.14 -2.48
C PRO A 387 -12.97 30.71 -2.14
N ARG A 388 -12.90 32.02 -1.86
CA ARG A 388 -11.62 32.72 -1.63
C ARG A 388 -10.85 32.16 -0.43
N ASP A 389 -11.56 31.84 0.65
CA ASP A 389 -11.02 31.21 1.86
C ASP A 389 -10.40 29.83 1.54
N MET A 390 -11.03 29.07 0.63
CA MET A 390 -10.47 27.81 0.16
C MET A 390 -9.19 28.02 -0.66
N LEU A 391 -9.14 29.02 -1.54
CA LEU A 391 -7.92 29.37 -2.30
C LEU A 391 -6.77 29.78 -1.39
N GLU A 392 -7.06 30.59 -0.37
CA GLU A 392 -6.08 31.00 0.64
C GLU A 392 -5.55 29.79 1.42
N THR A 393 -6.43 28.84 1.76
CA THR A 393 -6.06 27.58 2.41
C THR A 393 -5.19 26.69 1.51
N ILE A 394 -5.58 26.50 0.24
CA ILE A 394 -4.79 25.74 -0.75
C ILE A 394 -3.40 26.35 -0.90
N ALA A 395 -3.32 27.69 -1.05
CA ALA A 395 -2.06 28.39 -1.20
C ALA A 395 -1.16 28.22 0.04
N ALA A 396 -1.73 28.23 1.25
CA ALA A 396 -0.99 27.98 2.49
C ALA A 396 -0.51 26.52 2.59
N SER A 397 -1.34 25.54 2.25
CA SER A 397 -0.96 24.11 2.26
C SER A 397 0.04 23.74 1.19
N ALA A 398 0.06 24.46 0.07
CA ALA A 398 1.02 24.22 -0.99
C ALA A 398 2.37 24.89 -0.79
N ARG A 399 2.50 25.66 0.30
CA ARG A 399 3.75 26.15 0.84
C ARG A 399 4.25 25.28 2.00
N TYR A 400 3.51 24.23 2.35
CA TYR A 400 3.92 23.32 3.41
C TYR A 400 5.20 22.60 2.97
N ILE A 401 6.23 22.70 3.80
CA ILE A 401 7.51 22.03 3.64
C ILE A 401 7.64 21.06 4.80
N GLU A 402 8.01 19.82 4.52
CA GLU A 402 8.20 18.82 5.56
C GLU A 402 9.28 19.29 6.55
N PRO A 403 8.99 19.34 7.86
CA PRO A 403 9.95 19.82 8.85
C PRO A 403 11.25 19.03 8.81
N GLY A 404 12.37 19.75 8.62
CA GLY A 404 13.71 19.14 8.57
C GLY A 404 14.11 18.56 7.22
N LEU A 405 13.24 18.63 6.20
CA LEU A 405 13.53 18.10 4.86
C LEU A 405 13.07 19.10 3.76
N PRO A 406 13.66 20.31 3.65
CA PRO A 406 13.28 21.27 2.62
C PRO A 406 13.79 20.88 1.22
N HIS A 407 13.17 21.45 0.19
CA HIS A 407 13.78 21.49 -1.15
C HIS A 407 14.97 22.45 -1.14
N ARG A 408 16.15 22.00 -1.60
CA ARG A 408 17.37 22.82 -1.56
C ARG A 408 18.32 22.60 -2.73
N MET A 409 19.21 23.56 -2.93
CA MET A 409 20.33 23.50 -3.87
C MET A 409 21.61 23.93 -3.16
N GLY A 410 22.64 23.09 -3.25
CA GLY A 410 23.88 23.30 -2.49
C GLY A 410 23.74 22.95 -1.01
N GLY A 411 24.84 23.10 -0.28
CA GLY A 411 24.91 22.75 1.15
C GLY A 411 25.13 21.26 1.38
N LEU A 412 24.89 20.83 2.63
CA LEU A 412 24.83 19.42 3.01
C LEU A 412 23.41 18.89 2.78
N PRO A 413 23.23 17.60 2.44
CA PRO A 413 21.92 16.97 2.46
C PRO A 413 21.34 16.95 3.89
N ASP A 414 20.04 16.84 4.03
CA ASP A 414 19.43 16.30 5.26
C ASP A 414 19.09 14.82 4.98
N LEU A 415 19.98 13.91 5.36
CA LEU A 415 19.79 12.48 5.12
C LEU A 415 18.69 11.92 6.03
N VAL A 416 17.91 10.97 5.50
CA VAL A 416 16.78 10.34 6.22
C VAL A 416 17.25 9.08 6.95
N GLN A 417 18.07 8.25 6.29
CA GLN A 417 18.51 6.95 6.83
C GLN A 417 20.02 6.76 6.85
N SER A 418 20.77 7.36 5.93
CA SER A 418 22.20 7.06 5.76
C SER A 418 23.14 8.06 6.45
N ASP A 419 24.34 7.58 6.80
CA ASP A 419 25.42 8.40 7.39
C ASP A 419 26.43 8.92 6.35
N ALA A 420 26.27 8.61 5.05
CA ALA A 420 27.38 8.76 4.10
C ALA A 420 26.96 9.24 2.70
N ILE A 421 27.16 10.54 2.46
CA ILE A 421 27.56 11.03 1.14
C ILE A 421 29.09 10.96 1.05
N ASP A 422 29.65 10.66 -0.14
CA ASP A 422 31.08 10.85 -0.40
C ASP A 422 31.44 12.33 -0.13
N GLN A 423 32.34 12.57 0.83
CA GLN A 423 32.71 13.92 1.27
C GLN A 423 33.22 14.83 0.13
N ASN A 424 33.58 14.28 -1.03
CA ASN A 424 34.04 15.03 -2.19
C ASN A 424 32.92 15.54 -3.11
N ASP A 425 31.71 15.05 -2.92
CA ASP A 425 30.56 15.37 -3.75
C ASP A 425 29.79 16.59 -3.23
N GLN A 426 29.25 17.37 -4.16
CA GLN A 426 28.50 18.59 -3.85
C GLN A 426 27.02 18.33 -4.11
N LEU A 427 26.17 18.65 -3.13
CA LEU A 427 24.73 18.62 -3.34
C LEU A 427 24.34 19.62 -4.43
N LEU A 428 23.74 19.13 -5.51
CA LEU A 428 23.16 19.95 -6.56
C LEU A 428 21.69 20.22 -6.26
N PHE A 429 20.93 19.17 -5.92
CA PHE A 429 19.52 19.26 -5.52
C PHE A 429 19.21 18.28 -4.41
N GLN A 430 18.35 18.69 -3.48
CA GLN A 430 17.56 17.78 -2.65
C GLN A 430 16.10 18.15 -2.87
N LEU A 431 15.30 17.17 -3.25
CA LEU A 431 13.87 17.31 -3.43
C LEU A 431 13.18 16.37 -2.45
N ALA A 432 12.62 16.91 -1.38
CA ALA A 432 11.79 16.15 -0.46
C ALA A 432 10.50 15.65 -1.11
N SER A 433 9.84 14.72 -0.44
CA SER A 433 8.48 14.32 -0.76
C SER A 433 7.58 15.55 -0.54
N ASP A 434 6.78 15.87 -1.55
CA ASP A 434 5.93 17.06 -1.55
C ASP A 434 4.58 16.71 -2.16
N ARG A 435 3.56 16.68 -1.29
CA ARG A 435 2.18 16.35 -1.64
C ARG A 435 1.54 17.38 -2.58
N ALA A 436 1.95 18.64 -2.52
CA ALA A 436 1.47 19.68 -3.44
C ALA A 436 1.96 19.40 -4.87
N MET A 437 3.20 18.92 -4.99
CA MET A 437 3.78 18.53 -6.27
C MET A 437 3.38 17.13 -6.73
N GLY A 438 2.80 16.33 -5.82
CA GLY A 438 2.52 14.92 -6.04
C GLY A 438 3.79 14.05 -5.98
N TRP A 439 4.86 14.56 -5.37
CA TRP A 439 6.14 13.87 -5.24
C TRP A 439 6.17 13.04 -3.97
N MET A 440 6.68 11.81 -4.10
CA MET A 440 6.90 10.92 -2.97
C MET A 440 8.08 10.02 -3.28
N TRP A 441 9.14 10.19 -2.50
CA TRP A 441 10.39 9.47 -2.65
C TRP A 441 10.49 8.47 -1.51
N GLY A 442 10.43 7.17 -1.82
CA GLY A 442 10.32 6.13 -0.79
C GLY A 442 9.17 6.39 0.18
N ASP A 443 9.31 5.95 1.44
CA ASP A 443 8.35 6.27 2.49
C ASP A 443 8.56 7.70 3.03
N VAL A 444 8.06 8.70 2.28
CA VAL A 444 8.10 10.13 2.67
C VAL A 444 9.51 10.69 2.88
N GLY A 445 10.50 10.27 2.10
CA GLY A 445 11.86 10.82 2.19
C GLY A 445 12.18 11.80 1.06
N ALA A 446 13.38 11.74 0.50
CA ALA A 446 13.89 12.73 -0.47
C ALA A 446 14.72 12.10 -1.61
N LEU A 447 14.72 12.78 -2.76
CA LEU A 447 15.66 12.58 -3.85
C LEU A 447 16.87 13.51 -3.63
N TYR A 448 18.07 12.93 -3.62
CA TYR A 448 19.33 13.66 -3.60
C TYR A 448 20.00 13.56 -4.96
N VAL A 449 20.60 14.66 -5.40
CA VAL A 449 21.39 14.74 -6.64
C VAL A 449 22.69 15.43 -6.32
N THR A 450 23.81 14.73 -6.46
CA THR A 450 25.16 15.25 -6.22
C THR A 450 25.97 15.31 -7.51
N ILE A 451 27.07 16.06 -7.45
CA ILE A 451 28.05 16.15 -8.53
C ILE A 451 29.43 16.42 -7.95
N SER A 452 30.46 15.78 -8.50
CA SER A 452 31.84 16.06 -8.09
C SER A 452 32.22 17.51 -8.38
N GLU A 453 33.07 18.12 -7.55
CA GLU A 453 33.53 19.49 -7.77
C GLU A 453 34.20 19.66 -9.15
N GLY A 454 34.96 18.66 -9.58
CA GLY A 454 35.65 18.66 -10.87
C GLY A 454 34.70 18.66 -12.06
N ASP A 455 33.58 17.94 -11.96
CA ASP A 455 32.53 17.90 -12.98
C ASP A 455 31.71 19.19 -12.99
N LEU A 456 31.35 19.70 -11.81
CA LEU A 456 30.62 20.96 -11.69
C LEU A 456 31.39 22.13 -12.31
N ARG A 457 32.70 22.23 -12.05
CA ARG A 457 33.58 23.28 -12.63
C ARG A 457 33.67 23.19 -14.16
N LYS A 458 33.48 22.00 -14.73
CA LYS A 458 33.51 21.76 -16.18
C LYS A 458 32.11 21.72 -16.79
N SER A 459 31.07 21.96 -16.01
CA SER A 459 29.66 21.82 -16.41
C SER A 459 29.30 20.45 -16.98
N ARG A 460 29.90 19.37 -16.46
CA ARG A 460 29.65 17.98 -16.86
C ARG A 460 28.47 17.38 -16.08
N PHE A 461 27.27 17.91 -16.31
CA PHE A 461 26.05 17.49 -15.61
C PHE A 461 25.56 16.08 -15.99
N GLU A 462 26.17 15.46 -17.00
CA GLU A 462 25.99 14.04 -17.33
C GLU A 462 26.66 13.09 -16.32
N HIS A 463 27.46 13.60 -15.37
CA HIS A 463 28.13 12.84 -14.32
C HIS A 463 27.49 13.06 -12.93
N VAL A 464 26.22 13.43 -12.87
CA VAL A 464 25.53 13.52 -11.57
C VAL A 464 25.31 12.13 -10.98
N GLU A 465 25.39 12.04 -9.66
CA GLU A 465 24.91 10.88 -8.91
C GLU A 465 23.57 11.25 -8.27
N ALA A 466 22.67 10.27 -8.15
CA ALA A 466 21.38 10.50 -7.52
C ALA A 466 20.88 9.24 -6.82
N TRP A 467 20.12 9.42 -5.74
CA TRP A 467 19.53 8.34 -4.96
C TRP A 467 18.31 8.86 -4.21
N ILE A 468 17.46 7.94 -3.75
CA ILE A 468 16.34 8.25 -2.87
C ILE A 468 16.57 7.64 -1.50
N GLU A 469 16.08 8.31 -0.47
CA GLU A 469 15.89 7.70 0.85
C GLU A 469 14.41 7.85 1.23
N GLY A 470 13.90 6.92 2.04
CA GLY A 470 12.58 6.97 2.68
C GLY A 470 12.75 6.68 4.18
N HIS A 471 11.70 6.83 4.98
CA HIS A 471 11.75 6.54 6.43
C HIS A 471 11.90 5.04 6.75
#